data_AF-A0A7C7ZD89-F1
#
_entry.id   AF-A0A7C7ZD89-F1
#
_cell.length_a   1.000
_cell.length_b   1.000
_cell.length_c   1.000
_cell.angle_alpha   90.00
_cell.angle_beta   90.00
_cell.angle_gamma   90.00
#
_symmetry.space_group_name_H-M   'P 1'
#
loop_
_entity.id
_entity.type
_entity.pdbx_description
1 polymer ?
#
loop_
_entity_poly.entity_id
_entity_poly.type
_entity_poly.pdbx_seq_one_letter_code
_entity_poly.pdbx_strand_id
1 'polypeptide(L)'
;MAVGKSVPNILKRLHARLGVDAVALAETASVSLCSVAVILWMSIGTFSRTEAGEMLAQRVIAVLCLVSAVMLFALHYMGGELWGSRNVARPMAVVAVILALAGVMNIKGKDVQGEANPHKIAKMRAEEE
;
A
#
# COMPACT_ATOMS: atom_id res chain seq x y z
N MET A 1 -37.50 -38.16 -10.08
CA MET A 1 -36.12 -38.00 -10.60
C MET A 1 -35.78 -36.51 -10.71
N ALA A 2 -35.49 -35.82 -9.60
CA ALA A 2 -35.25 -34.36 -9.58
C ALA A 2 -34.01 -33.94 -8.75
N VAL A 3 -33.24 -34.90 -8.24
CA VAL A 3 -32.10 -34.63 -7.33
C VAL A 3 -30.82 -34.23 -8.10
N GLY A 4 -30.64 -34.71 -9.34
CA GLY A 4 -29.40 -34.52 -10.11
C GLY A 4 -29.15 -33.11 -10.68
N LYS A 5 -30.19 -32.27 -10.83
CA LYS A 5 -30.05 -30.87 -11.33
C LYS A 5 -29.84 -29.84 -10.21
N SER A 6 -30.04 -30.24 -8.95
CA SER A 6 -29.96 -29.34 -7.79
C SER A 6 -28.51 -29.16 -7.31
N VAL A 7 -27.73 -30.25 -7.29
CA VAL A 7 -26.30 -30.25 -6.88
C VAL A 7 -25.42 -29.28 -7.70
N PRO A 8 -25.46 -29.26 -9.04
CA PRO A 8 -24.66 -28.30 -9.82
C PRO A 8 -25.08 -26.84 -9.60
N ASN A 9 -26.34 -26.59 -9.22
CA ASN A 9 -26.83 -25.25 -8.89
C ASN A 9 -26.37 -24.78 -7.50
N ILE A 10 -26.31 -25.69 -6.53
CA ILE A 10 -25.80 -25.40 -5.18
C ILE A 10 -24.31 -25.10 -5.25
N LEU A 11 -23.53 -25.91 -5.98
CA LEU A 11 -22.10 -25.70 -6.15
C LEU A 11 -21.80 -24.37 -6.86
N LYS A 12 -22.56 -24.02 -7.91
CA LYS A 12 -22.46 -22.71 -8.57
C LYS A 12 -22.79 -21.55 -7.62
N ARG A 13 -23.82 -21.68 -6.77
CA ARG A 13 -24.17 -20.66 -5.77
C ARG A 13 -23.11 -20.54 -4.68
N LEU A 14 -22.51 -21.64 -4.26
CA LEU A 14 -21.43 -21.64 -3.27
C LEU A 14 -20.18 -20.98 -3.83
N HIS A 15 -19.80 -21.32 -5.07
CA HIS A 15 -18.66 -20.71 -5.77
C HIS A 15 -18.90 -19.22 -6.04
N ALA A 16 -20.13 -18.84 -6.40
CA ALA A 16 -20.51 -17.44 -6.56
C ALA A 16 -20.46 -16.67 -5.22
N ARG A 17 -20.92 -17.27 -4.11
CA ARG A 17 -20.81 -16.64 -2.78
C ARG A 17 -19.36 -16.51 -2.33
N LEU A 18 -18.56 -17.57 -2.44
CA LEU A 18 -17.12 -17.54 -2.18
C LEU A 18 -16.41 -16.48 -3.03
N GLY A 19 -16.80 -16.33 -4.30
CA GLY A 19 -16.30 -15.28 -5.18
C GLY A 19 -16.69 -13.87 -4.70
N VAL A 20 -17.94 -13.65 -4.33
CA VAL A 20 -18.42 -12.36 -3.80
C VAL A 20 -17.74 -12.01 -2.47
N ASP A 21 -17.60 -12.98 -1.56
CA ASP A 21 -16.92 -12.79 -0.27
C ASP A 21 -15.43 -12.49 -0.47
N ALA A 22 -14.76 -13.17 -1.42
CA ALA A 22 -13.38 -12.90 -1.76
C ALA A 22 -13.17 -11.51 -2.38
N VAL A 23 -14.08 -11.07 -3.25
CA VAL A 23 -14.04 -9.72 -3.83
C VAL A 23 -14.22 -8.65 -2.75
N ALA A 24 -15.20 -8.81 -1.85
CA ALA A 24 -15.46 -7.88 -0.76
C ALA A 24 -14.28 -7.81 0.23
N LEU A 25 -13.66 -8.95 0.51
CA LEU A 25 -12.46 -9.02 1.34
C LEU A 25 -11.27 -8.34 0.66
N ALA A 26 -11.06 -8.59 -0.64
CA ALA A 26 -9.98 -7.95 -1.41
C ALA A 26 -10.16 -6.43 -1.49
N GLU A 27 -11.39 -5.95 -1.68
CA GLU A 27 -11.73 -4.54 -1.65
C GLU A 27 -11.34 -3.91 -0.31
N THR A 28 -11.88 -4.47 0.78
CA THR A 28 -11.66 -3.97 2.14
C THR A 28 -10.18 -4.03 2.53
N ALA A 29 -9.49 -5.12 2.21
CA ALA A 29 -8.08 -5.30 2.48
C ALA A 29 -7.21 -4.33 1.68
N SER A 30 -7.50 -4.13 0.38
CA SER A 30 -6.72 -3.21 -0.46
C SER A 30 -6.81 -1.77 0.03
N VAL A 31 -8.03 -1.30 0.35
CA VAL A 31 -8.29 0.05 0.84
C VAL A 31 -7.67 0.23 2.22
N SER A 32 -7.87 -0.71 3.14
CA SER A 32 -7.32 -0.61 4.50
C SER A 32 -5.79 -0.59 4.51
N LEU A 33 -5.13 -1.45 3.73
CA LEU A 33 -3.67 -1.43 3.58
C LEU A 33 -3.17 -0.08 3.05
N CYS A 34 -3.88 0.51 2.09
CA CYS A 34 -3.54 1.81 1.55
C CYS A 34 -3.75 2.93 2.59
N SER A 35 -4.82 2.88 3.37
CA SER A 35 -5.07 3.82 4.48
C SER A 35 -3.99 3.73 5.56
N VAL A 36 -3.57 2.51 5.93
CA VAL A 36 -2.46 2.29 6.88
C VAL A 36 -1.16 2.88 6.32
N ALA A 37 -0.89 2.69 5.02
CA ALA A 37 0.27 3.28 4.37
C ALA A 37 0.26 4.83 4.45
N VAL A 38 -0.89 5.47 4.28
CA VAL A 38 -1.05 6.94 4.43
C VAL A 38 -0.83 7.40 5.86
N ILE A 39 -1.32 6.67 6.86
CA ILE A 39 -1.09 6.99 8.28
C ILE A 39 0.40 6.88 8.62
N LEU A 40 1.06 5.82 8.14
CA LEU A 40 2.51 5.66 8.28
C LEU A 40 3.26 6.78 7.59
N TRP A 41 2.81 7.21 6.40
CA TRP A 41 3.39 8.35 5.67
C TRP A 41 3.36 9.63 6.49
N MET A 42 2.21 9.96 7.08
CA MET A 42 2.08 11.12 7.98
C MET A 42 2.95 10.99 9.24
N SER A 43 3.27 9.76 9.64
CA SER A 43 4.11 9.46 10.80
C SER A 43 5.61 9.36 10.48
N ILE A 44 6.04 9.51 9.22
CA ILE A 44 7.46 9.45 8.82
C ILE A 44 8.30 10.44 9.64
N GLY A 45 7.79 11.65 9.90
CA GLY A 45 8.50 12.65 10.70
C GLY A 45 8.84 12.19 12.13
N THR A 46 8.09 11.24 12.69
CA THR A 46 8.41 10.64 14.00
C THR A 46 9.49 9.57 13.88
N PHE A 47 9.50 8.79 12.79
CA PHE A 47 10.49 7.73 12.53
C PHE A 47 11.82 8.24 11.93
N SER A 48 11.82 9.44 11.31
CA SER A 48 12.99 10.11 10.69
C SER A 48 14.01 10.65 11.72
N ARG A 49 13.80 10.42 13.02
CA ARG A 49 14.84 10.67 14.05
C ARG A 49 16.11 9.85 13.83
N THR A 50 16.04 8.78 13.04
CA THR A 50 17.19 7.94 12.66
C THR A 50 17.11 7.61 11.18
N GLU A 51 18.26 7.57 10.50
CA GLU A 51 18.35 7.22 9.07
C GLU A 51 17.78 5.80 8.79
N ALA A 52 18.05 4.86 9.69
CA ALA A 52 17.51 3.51 9.60
C ALA A 52 15.98 3.46 9.75
N GLY A 53 15.41 4.31 10.62
CA GLY A 53 13.97 4.42 10.83
C GLY A 53 13.25 5.02 9.62
N GLU A 54 13.84 6.01 8.97
CA GLU A 54 13.32 6.60 7.74
C GLU A 54 13.32 5.59 6.58
N MET A 55 14.45 4.91 6.35
CA MET A 55 14.55 3.89 5.31
C MET A 55 13.58 2.73 5.55
N LEU A 56 13.41 2.31 6.81
CA LEU A 56 12.44 1.26 7.17
C LEU A 56 11.00 1.72 6.91
N ALA A 57 10.63 2.92 7.34
CA ALA A 57 9.28 3.46 7.16
C ALA A 57 8.92 3.58 5.67
N GLN A 58 9.81 4.14 4.86
CA GLN A 58 9.63 4.28 3.42
C GLN A 58 9.50 2.91 2.72
N ARG A 59 10.32 1.92 3.09
CA ARG A 59 10.19 0.54 2.57
C ARG A 59 8.87 -0.12 2.96
N VAL A 60 8.44 0.03 4.22
CA VAL A 60 7.17 -0.52 4.69
C VAL A 60 6.00 0.09 3.91
N ILE A 61 6.00 1.41 3.74
CA ILE A 61 4.97 2.11 2.96
C ILE A 61 4.97 1.62 1.50
N ALA A 62 6.15 1.49 0.88
CA ALA A 62 6.27 1.01 -0.48
C ALA A 62 5.71 -0.40 -0.65
N VAL A 63 6.01 -1.31 0.28
CA VAL A 63 5.48 -2.68 0.27
C VAL A 63 3.95 -2.68 0.44
N LEU A 64 3.40 -1.90 1.37
CA LEU A 64 1.95 -1.79 1.58
C LEU A 64 1.24 -1.27 0.33
N CYS A 65 1.78 -0.24 -0.32
CA CYS A 65 1.25 0.31 -1.56
C CYS A 65 1.33 -0.69 -2.72
N LEU A 66 2.42 -1.44 -2.83
CA LEU A 66 2.60 -2.45 -3.89
C LEU A 66 1.64 -3.63 -3.70
N VAL A 67 1.47 -4.12 -2.47
CA VAL A 67 0.48 -5.16 -2.15
C VAL A 67 -0.94 -4.66 -2.45
N SER A 68 -1.27 -3.43 -2.06
CA SER A 68 -2.57 -2.82 -2.37
C SER A 68 -2.81 -2.72 -3.89
N ALA A 69 -1.80 -2.30 -4.66
CA ALA A 69 -1.87 -2.23 -6.12
C ALA A 69 -2.15 -3.59 -6.76
N VAL A 70 -1.46 -4.66 -6.33
CA VAL A 70 -1.69 -6.03 -6.81
C VAL A 70 -3.12 -6.49 -6.49
N MET A 71 -3.59 -6.21 -5.27
CA MET A 71 -4.94 -6.54 -4.83
C MET A 71 -6.02 -5.82 -5.66
N LEU A 72 -5.81 -4.53 -5.96
CA LEU A 72 -6.70 -3.73 -6.82
C LEU A 72 -6.72 -4.24 -8.26
N PHE A 73 -5.57 -4.69 -8.78
CA PHE A 73 -5.48 -5.29 -10.11
C PHE A 73 -6.22 -6.62 -10.17
N ALA A 74 -6.10 -7.45 -9.12
CA ALA A 74 -6.86 -8.70 -8.98
C ALA A 74 -8.37 -8.43 -8.90
N LEU A 75 -8.81 -7.44 -8.13
CA LEU A 75 -10.21 -7.02 -8.03
C LEU A 75 -10.78 -6.62 -9.39
N HIS A 76 -10.00 -5.91 -10.22
CA HIS A 76 -10.42 -5.52 -11.56
C HIS A 76 -10.68 -6.73 -12.49
N TYR A 77 -9.80 -7.75 -12.45
CA TYR A 77 -9.98 -8.97 -13.23
C TYR A 77 -11.18 -9.80 -12.77
N MET A 78 -11.45 -9.82 -11.46
CA MET A 78 -12.61 -10.51 -10.88
C MET A 78 -13.94 -9.80 -11.16
N GLY A 79 -13.91 -8.61 -11.77
CA GLY A 79 -15.10 -7.82 -12.04
C GLY A 79 -15.66 -7.11 -10.80
N GLY A 80 -14.84 -6.95 -9.76
CA GLY A 80 -15.21 -6.17 -8.58
C GLY A 80 -15.41 -4.70 -8.93
N GLU A 81 -16.31 -4.06 -8.19
CA GLU A 81 -16.58 -2.63 -8.29
C GLU A 81 -16.02 -1.96 -7.06
N LEU A 82 -15.12 -0.99 -7.25
CA LEU A 82 -14.60 -0.19 -6.16
C LEU A 82 -15.49 1.06 -6.06
N TRP A 83 -16.17 1.24 -4.92
CA TRP A 83 -17.12 2.36 -4.72
C TRP A 83 -18.18 2.46 -5.83
N GLY A 84 -18.76 1.32 -6.23
CA GLY A 84 -19.84 1.27 -7.23
C GLY A 84 -19.42 1.59 -8.66
N SER A 85 -18.11 1.63 -8.95
CA SER A 85 -17.61 1.81 -10.32
C SER A 85 -16.39 0.94 -10.60
N ARG A 86 -16.53 0.07 -11.61
CA ARG A 86 -15.45 -0.82 -12.06
C ARG A 86 -14.22 -0.09 -12.61
N ASN A 87 -14.39 1.17 -13.04
CA ASN A 87 -13.32 1.96 -13.65
C ASN A 87 -12.44 2.70 -12.63
N VAL A 88 -12.83 2.75 -11.35
CA VAL A 88 -12.07 3.46 -10.31
C VAL A 88 -10.90 2.62 -9.79
N ALA A 89 -11.01 1.29 -9.85
CA ALA A 89 -9.95 0.38 -9.41
C ALA A 89 -8.62 0.57 -10.19
N ARG A 90 -8.69 0.85 -11.50
CA ARG A 90 -7.49 1.05 -12.35
C ARG A 90 -6.67 2.29 -11.97
N PRO A 91 -7.22 3.52 -11.94
CA PRO A 91 -6.44 4.69 -11.56
C PRO A 91 -5.91 4.58 -10.13
N MET A 92 -6.67 4.00 -9.21
CA MET A 92 -6.19 3.77 -7.83
C MET A 92 -5.01 2.81 -7.78
N ALA A 93 -5.02 1.73 -8.56
CA ALA A 93 -3.87 0.83 -8.67
C ALA A 93 -2.63 1.56 -9.22
N VAL A 94 -2.80 2.42 -10.22
CA VAL A 94 -1.70 3.22 -10.79
C VAL A 94 -1.13 4.19 -9.74
N VAL A 95 -2.00 4.89 -9.01
CA VAL A 95 -1.57 5.79 -7.92
C VAL A 95 -0.81 5.03 -6.85
N ALA A 96 -1.28 3.84 -6.46
CA ALA A 96 -0.59 2.99 -5.48
C ALA A 96 0.80 2.56 -5.98
N VAL A 97 0.96 2.23 -7.26
CA VAL A 97 2.28 1.94 -7.84
C VAL A 97 3.19 3.17 -7.82
N ILE A 98 2.68 4.35 -8.20
CA ILE A 98 3.47 5.60 -8.17
C ILE A 98 3.96 5.89 -6.74
N LEU A 99 3.09 5.76 -5.74
CA LEU A 99 3.46 5.94 -4.33
C LEU A 99 4.46 4.90 -3.85
N ALA A 100 4.33 3.65 -4.29
CA ALA A 100 5.31 2.61 -3.99
C ALA A 100 6.69 2.95 -4.54
N LEU A 101 6.76 3.42 -5.79
CA LEU A 101 8.00 3.87 -6.41
C LEU A 101 8.57 5.10 -5.70
N ALA A 102 7.74 6.06 -5.32
CA ALA A 102 8.14 7.23 -4.54
C ALA A 102 8.76 6.84 -3.19
N GLY A 103 8.20 5.83 -2.51
CA GLY A 103 8.75 5.31 -1.26
C GLY A 103 10.04 4.49 -1.42
N VAL A 104 10.35 3.97 -2.60
CA VAL A 104 11.63 3.25 -2.85
C VAL A 104 12.76 4.21 -3.24
N MET A 105 12.42 5.39 -3.77
CA MET A 105 13.38 6.47 -4.04
C MET A 105 13.80 7.17 -2.74
N ASN A 106 14.56 6.45 -1.92
CA ASN A 106 15.07 6.95 -0.65
C ASN A 106 15.82 8.27 -0.84
N ILE A 107 15.46 9.29 -0.05
CA ILE A 107 16.23 10.54 0.04
C ILE A 107 17.59 10.16 0.63
N LYS A 108 18.61 10.11 -0.25
CA LYS A 108 20.03 9.92 0.09
C LYS A 108 20.63 11.13 0.83
N GLY A 109 19.82 11.84 1.61
CA GLY A 109 20.22 13.02 2.35
C GLY A 109 20.70 12.60 3.73
N LYS A 110 22.01 12.69 3.96
CA LYS A 110 22.57 12.61 5.31
C LYS A 110 21.98 13.77 6.13
N ASP A 111 21.19 13.41 7.14
CA ASP A 111 20.62 14.23 8.23
C ASP A 111 19.51 15.24 7.89
N VAL A 112 18.52 15.53 8.74
CA VAL A 112 17.83 14.91 9.90
C VAL A 112 16.80 15.96 10.32
N GLN A 113 15.52 15.61 10.48
CA GLN A 113 14.56 16.51 11.16
C GLN A 113 14.78 16.61 12.68
N GLY A 114 15.92 16.13 13.19
CA GLY A 114 16.42 16.48 14.52
C GLY A 114 17.31 17.71 14.41
N GLU A 115 16.93 18.79 15.10
CA GLU A 115 17.69 20.02 15.29
C GLU A 115 19.19 19.84 15.02
N ALA A 116 19.63 20.26 13.83
CA ALA A 116 21.03 20.15 13.46
C ALA A 116 21.84 21.00 14.43
N ASN A 117 22.52 20.35 15.38
CA ASN A 117 23.31 21.04 16.38
C ASN A 117 24.37 21.90 15.65
N PRO A 118 24.34 23.24 15.77
CA PRO A 118 25.19 24.13 14.99
C PRO A 118 26.69 23.85 15.19
N HIS A 119 27.08 23.27 16.32
CA HIS A 119 28.45 22.82 16.56
C HIS A 119 28.89 21.62 15.71
N LYS A 120 27.98 20.70 15.36
CA LYS A 120 28.31 19.58 14.48
C LYS A 120 28.46 20.02 13.02
N ILE A 121 27.68 21.01 12.58
CA ILE A 121 27.78 21.57 11.23
C ILE A 121 29.08 22.38 11.06
N ALA A 122 29.45 23.20 12.05
CA ALA A 122 30.69 23.95 12.02
C ALA A 122 31.93 23.02 12.00
N LYS A 123 31.89 21.93 12.77
CA LYS A 123 32.98 20.94 12.81
C LYS A 123 33.15 20.20 11.49
N MET A 124 32.06 19.76 10.86
CA MET A 124 32.13 19.13 9.53
C MET A 124 32.70 20.07 8.47
N ARG A 125 32.37 21.37 8.53
CA ARG A 125 32.91 22.38 7.59
C ARG A 125 34.40 22.67 7.80
N ALA A 126 34.88 22.56 9.04
CA ALA A 126 36.29 22.76 9.38
C ALA A 126 37.16 21.51 9.12
N GLU A 127 36.56 20.33 9.00
CA GLU A 127 37.25 19.08 8.61
C GLU A 127 37.32 18.92 7.07
N GLU A 128 36.56 19.72 6.32
CA GLU A 128 36.59 19.77 4.83
C GLU A 128 37.61 20.80 4.28
N GLU A 129 38.19 21.65 5.13
CA GLU A 129 39.21 22.66 4.81
C GLU A 129 40.61 22.21 5.28
#